data_AF-A0A7X7U2Z6-F1
#
_entry.id   AF-A0A7X7U2Z6-F1
#
_cell.length_a   1.000
_cell.length_b   1.000
_cell.length_c   1.000
_cell.angle_alpha   90.00
_cell.angle_beta   90.00
_cell.angle_gamma   90.00
#
_symmetry.space_group_name_H-M   'P 1'
#
loop_
_entity.id
_entity.type
_entity.pdbx_description
1 polymer ?
#
loop_
_entity_poly.entity_id
_entity_poly.type
_entity_poly.pdbx_seq_one_letter_code
_entity_poly.pdbx_strand_id
1 'polypeptide(L)'
;MSRIQAVRRAIAGILLVGAGVLAGYMLGASGDAGAMAGAPAHAEQGAVKRWYCSMHPQIIRDRPGLCPICEMELIPMPESAAVESSPRELTVSPAAAKLMDIQTSPVERRFVTSEIRMVGKVQYDETRVKDITAWVAGRLDRLYVDFTGTTVRKGDHLVYLYSPELVSAQAELLQAARAVQRTGQGVSDYLAKSNETTLDAAREKLRLLGLTATQIEEIEKSGRPLTHLTIYSPIGGVVIRKMVNEGAYVATGTPVYTVADLSQLWVLLDAYESDLSWIRYGQQVQFT
;
A
#
# COMPACT_ATOMS: atom_id res chain seq x y z
N MET A 1 -36.48 7.03 -34.20
CA MET A 1 -37.11 5.74 -33.83
C MET A 1 -36.33 4.48 -34.26
N SER A 2 -35.13 4.56 -34.87
CA SER A 2 -34.45 3.37 -35.46
C SER A 2 -33.39 2.67 -34.58
N ARG A 3 -32.95 3.25 -33.45
CA ARG A 3 -31.88 2.64 -32.63
C ARG A 3 -32.36 1.58 -31.63
N ILE A 4 -33.58 1.71 -31.10
CA ILE A 4 -34.14 0.77 -30.11
C ILE A 4 -34.52 -0.57 -30.76
N GLN A 5 -34.98 -0.55 -32.01
CA GLN A 5 -35.29 -1.77 -32.77
C GLN A 5 -34.03 -2.57 -33.15
N ALA A 6 -32.90 -1.89 -33.40
CA ALA A 6 -31.64 -2.56 -33.70
C ALA A 6 -31.08 -3.32 -32.48
N VAL A 7 -31.16 -2.73 -31.29
CA VAL A 7 -30.72 -3.38 -30.04
C VAL A 7 -31.61 -4.59 -29.70
N ARG A 8 -32.93 -4.48 -29.90
CA ARG A 8 -33.86 -5.61 -29.69
C ARG A 8 -33.60 -6.79 -30.63
N ARG A 9 -33.24 -6.53 -31.89
CA ARG A 9 -32.87 -7.58 -32.85
C ARG A 9 -31.53 -8.24 -32.51
N ALA A 10 -30.55 -7.47 -32.01
CA ALA A 10 -29.27 -8.01 -31.57
C ALA A 10 -29.42 -8.93 -30.34
N ILE A 11 -30.23 -8.54 -29.35
CA ILE A 11 -30.49 -9.35 -28.16
C ILE A 11 -31.27 -10.64 -28.52
N ALA A 12 -32.23 -10.55 -29.43
CA ALA A 12 -32.97 -11.73 -29.92
C ALA A 12 -32.06 -12.71 -30.68
N GLY A 13 -31.08 -12.21 -31.45
CA GLY A 13 -30.09 -13.04 -32.14
C GLY A 13 -29.19 -13.81 -31.19
N ILE A 14 -28.72 -13.17 -30.11
CA ILE A 14 -27.84 -13.81 -29.11
C ILE A 14 -28.59 -14.90 -28.33
N LEU A 15 -29.87 -14.67 -27.99
CA LEU A 15 -30.71 -15.68 -27.33
C LEU A 15 -31.00 -16.89 -28.22
N LEU A 16 -31.19 -16.70 -29.53
CA LEU A 16 -31.39 -17.80 -30.48
C LEU A 16 -30.13 -18.66 -30.65
N VAL A 17 -28.95 -18.04 -30.71
CA VAL A 17 -27.67 -18.77 -30.79
C VAL A 17 -27.39 -19.53 -29.48
N GLY A 18 -27.66 -18.92 -28.33
CA GLY A 18 -27.52 -19.58 -27.02
C GLY A 18 -28.43 -20.80 -26.85
N ALA A 19 -29.68 -20.72 -27.31
CA ALA A 19 -30.61 -21.84 -27.28
C ALA A 19 -30.20 -22.99 -28.21
N GLY A 20 -29.65 -22.67 -29.40
CA GLY A 20 -29.16 -23.67 -30.35
C GLY A 20 -27.97 -24.50 -29.81
N VAL A 21 -27.02 -23.86 -29.12
CA VAL A 21 -25.87 -24.54 -28.51
C VAL A 21 -26.29 -25.45 -27.36
N LEU A 22 -27.26 -25.02 -26.54
CA LEU A 22 -27.77 -25.83 -25.43
C LEU A 22 -28.57 -27.05 -25.90
N ALA A 23 -29.39 -26.89 -26.96
CA ALA A 23 -30.10 -28.01 -27.57
C ALA A 23 -29.15 -29.01 -28.25
N GLY A 24 -28.10 -28.53 -28.91
CA GLY A 24 -27.06 -29.39 -29.50
C GLY A 24 -26.31 -30.23 -28.45
N TYR A 25 -26.03 -29.66 -27.27
CA TYR A 25 -25.35 -30.39 -26.19
C TYR A 25 -26.25 -31.45 -25.53
N MET A 26 -27.55 -31.20 -25.43
CA MET A 26 -28.50 -32.16 -24.84
C MET A 26 -28.94 -33.28 -25.80
N LEU A 27 -28.91 -33.05 -27.12
CA LEU A 27 -29.17 -34.10 -28.12
C LEU A 27 -27.91 -34.90 -28.52
N GLY A 28 -26.70 -34.41 -28.22
CA GLY A 28 -25.44 -35.11 -28.49
C GLY A 28 -25.00 -36.12 -27.42
N ALA A 29 -25.75 -36.26 -26.33
CA ALA A 29 -25.40 -37.12 -25.18
C ALA A 29 -26.08 -38.51 -25.20
N SER A 30 -26.71 -38.91 -26.30
CA SER A 30 -27.36 -40.22 -26.45
C SER A 30 -27.08 -40.85 -27.82
N GLY A 31 -26.03 -41.66 -27.89
CA GLY A 31 -25.64 -42.52 -29.02
C GLY A 31 -24.13 -42.83 -28.89
N ASP A 32 -23.60 -44.05 -28.90
CA ASP A 32 -24.13 -45.39 -29.17
C ASP A 32 -23.36 -46.37 -28.28
N ALA A 33 -24.07 -47.18 -27.50
CA ALA A 33 -23.51 -48.41 -26.92
C ALA A 33 -23.74 -49.53 -27.94
N GLY A 34 -22.79 -49.70 -28.85
CA GLY A 34 -22.74 -50.82 -29.78
C GLY A 34 -22.61 -52.15 -29.04
N ALA A 35 -23.64 -52.98 -29.17
CA ALA A 35 -23.68 -54.36 -28.75
C ALA A 35 -22.69 -55.21 -29.58
N MET A 36 -21.83 -55.97 -28.89
CA MET A 36 -21.14 -57.13 -29.42
C MET A 36 -21.39 -58.30 -28.46
N ALA A 37 -22.19 -59.25 -28.95
CA ALA A 37 -22.52 -60.50 -28.32
C ALA A 37 -21.30 -61.42 -28.24
N GLY A 38 -21.18 -62.15 -27.13
CA GLY A 38 -20.20 -63.23 -26.99
C GLY A 38 -19.94 -63.63 -25.54
N ALA A 39 -20.90 -64.28 -24.89
CA ALA A 39 -20.65 -65.04 -23.66
C ALA A 39 -20.95 -66.53 -23.94
N PRO A 40 -19.98 -67.45 -23.76
CA PRO A 40 -20.32 -68.83 -23.47
C PRO A 40 -20.71 -68.92 -21.98
N ALA A 41 -21.64 -69.82 -21.69
CA ALA A 41 -22.18 -70.08 -20.38
C ALA A 41 -21.08 -70.39 -19.34
N HIS A 42 -20.96 -69.54 -18.31
CA HIS A 42 -20.29 -69.93 -17.07
C HIS A 42 -21.28 -70.73 -16.23
N ALA A 43 -21.00 -72.03 -16.17
CA ALA A 43 -21.60 -72.98 -15.25
C ALA A 43 -21.59 -72.44 -13.82
N GLU A 44 -22.66 -72.74 -13.07
CA GLU A 44 -22.69 -72.63 -11.62
C GLU A 44 -21.44 -73.29 -11.03
N GLN A 45 -20.50 -72.46 -10.57
CA GLN A 45 -19.39 -72.90 -9.75
C GLN A 45 -19.81 -72.69 -8.30
N GLY A 46 -20.26 -73.77 -7.68
CA GLY A 46 -20.46 -73.83 -6.23
C GLY A 46 -19.22 -73.30 -5.52
N ALA A 47 -19.44 -72.50 -4.48
CA ALA A 47 -18.39 -71.86 -3.69
C ALA A 47 -17.28 -72.87 -3.32
N VAL A 48 -16.14 -72.76 -4.01
CA VAL A 48 -14.96 -73.56 -3.72
C VAL A 48 -14.40 -73.05 -2.41
N LYS A 49 -14.67 -73.75 -1.31
CA LYS A 49 -13.99 -73.50 -0.04
C LYS A 49 -12.49 -73.60 -0.31
N ARG A 50 -11.73 -72.53 -0.06
CA ARG A 50 -10.27 -72.55 -0.18
C ARG A 50 -9.66 -72.81 1.20
N TRP A 51 -8.54 -73.52 1.25
CA TRP A 51 -7.80 -73.84 2.46
C TRP A 51 -6.42 -73.19 2.42
N TYR A 52 -5.93 -72.69 3.57
CA TYR A 52 -4.62 -72.04 3.69
C TYR A 52 -3.83 -72.56 4.91
N CYS A 53 -2.50 -72.42 4.87
CA CYS A 53 -1.62 -72.74 6.01
C CYS A 53 -1.41 -71.50 6.88
N SER A 54 -1.61 -71.62 8.20
CA SER A 54 -1.43 -70.51 9.15
C SER A 54 0.01 -69.98 9.20
N MET A 55 1.00 -70.84 8.99
CA MET A 55 2.43 -70.46 8.96
C MET A 55 2.95 -70.07 7.58
N HIS A 56 2.29 -70.51 6.51
CA HIS A 56 2.67 -70.18 5.13
C HIS A 56 1.44 -69.68 4.36
N PRO A 57 0.96 -68.45 4.63
CA PRO A 57 -0.31 -67.94 4.09
C PRO A 57 -0.38 -67.84 2.57
N GLN A 58 0.77 -67.92 1.89
CA GLN A 58 0.88 -67.93 0.42
C GLN A 58 0.42 -69.25 -0.22
N ILE A 59 0.33 -70.35 0.56
CA ILE A 59 -0.15 -71.64 0.07
C ILE A 59 -1.67 -71.71 0.24
N ILE A 60 -2.39 -71.46 -0.86
CA ILE A 60 -3.84 -71.56 -0.95
C ILE A 60 -4.19 -72.74 -1.87
N ARG A 61 -5.06 -73.64 -1.41
CA ARG A 61 -5.50 -74.82 -2.17
C ARG A 61 -7.02 -74.98 -2.14
N ASP A 62 -7.56 -75.60 -3.19
CA ASP A 62 -9.00 -75.85 -3.35
C ASP A 62 -9.45 -77.20 -2.75
N ARG A 63 -8.61 -77.84 -1.93
CA ARG A 63 -8.94 -79.10 -1.22
C ARG A 63 -8.22 -79.19 0.13
N PRO A 64 -8.78 -79.89 1.13
CA PRO A 64 -8.10 -80.13 2.39
C PRO A 64 -6.90 -81.05 2.17
N GLY A 65 -5.87 -80.88 2.99
CA GLY A 65 -4.64 -81.66 2.92
C GLY A 65 -3.50 -81.05 3.73
N LEU A 66 -2.31 -81.61 3.58
CA LEU A 66 -1.11 -81.12 4.25
C LEU A 66 -0.44 -80.01 3.44
N CYS A 67 0.15 -79.05 4.14
CA CYS A 67 1.00 -78.02 3.57
C CYS A 67 2.29 -78.68 3.01
N PRO A 68 2.66 -78.46 1.75
CA PRO A 68 3.86 -79.06 1.16
C PRO A 68 5.18 -78.49 1.71
N ILE A 69 5.13 -77.46 2.56
CA ILE A 69 6.32 -76.82 3.15
C ILE A 69 6.55 -77.31 4.58
N CYS A 70 5.50 -77.26 5.42
CA CYS A 70 5.62 -77.59 6.84
C CYS A 70 4.81 -78.81 7.27
N GLU A 71 4.16 -79.50 6.31
CA GLU A 71 3.43 -80.74 6.51
C GLU A 71 2.31 -80.68 7.56
N MET A 72 1.87 -79.47 7.94
CA MET A 72 0.71 -79.25 8.81
C MET A 72 -0.60 -79.21 8.01
N GLU A 73 -1.71 -79.59 8.63
CA GLU A 73 -3.04 -79.61 8.01
C GLU A 73 -3.54 -78.20 7.65
N LEU A 74 -4.07 -78.05 6.44
CA LEU A 74 -4.59 -76.78 5.93
C LEU A 74 -5.96 -76.45 6.54
N ILE A 75 -6.16 -75.19 6.90
CA ILE A 75 -7.35 -74.68 7.59
C ILE A 75 -8.26 -73.98 6.56
N PRO A 76 -9.60 -74.15 6.61
CA PRO A 76 -10.51 -73.47 5.69
C PRO A 76 -10.44 -71.95 5.85
N MET A 77 -10.31 -71.25 4.73
CA MET A 77 -10.21 -69.79 4.66
C MET A 77 -11.60 -69.17 4.91
N PRO A 78 -11.71 -68.17 5.81
CA PRO A 78 -12.97 -67.48 6.03
C PRO A 78 -13.35 -66.67 4.78
N GLU A 79 -14.63 -66.68 4.40
CA GLU A 79 -15.17 -66.01 3.20
C GLU A 79 -14.85 -64.51 3.13
N SER A 80 -14.55 -63.87 4.26
CA SER A 80 -14.24 -62.43 4.35
C SER A 80 -12.87 -62.01 3.81
N ALA A 81 -12.02 -62.96 3.39
CA ALA A 81 -10.67 -62.66 2.89
C ALA A 81 -10.60 -62.61 1.34
N ALA A 82 -11.72 -62.85 0.64
CA ALA A 82 -11.83 -62.71 -0.80
C ALA A 82 -12.46 -61.35 -1.16
N VAL A 83 -11.79 -60.25 -0.83
CA VAL A 83 -12.09 -58.94 -1.44
C VAL A 83 -11.04 -58.75 -2.53
N GLU A 84 -11.49 -58.71 -3.80
CA GLU A 84 -10.65 -58.33 -4.94
C GLU A 84 -10.24 -56.86 -4.80
N SER A 85 -9.24 -56.59 -3.95
CA SER A 85 -8.64 -55.27 -3.85
C SER A 85 -7.77 -55.03 -5.09
N SER A 86 -8.08 -53.98 -5.85
CA SER A 86 -7.21 -53.49 -6.92
C SER A 86 -5.79 -53.24 -6.38
N PRO A 87 -4.71 -53.37 -7.18
CA PRO A 87 -3.33 -53.09 -6.71
C PRO A 87 -3.11 -51.69 -6.11
N ARG A 88 -4.08 -50.78 -6.23
CA ARG A 88 -4.07 -49.41 -5.68
C ARG A 88 -5.07 -49.19 -4.54
N GLU A 89 -5.68 -50.25 -4.03
CA GLU A 89 -6.66 -50.18 -2.95
C GLU A 89 -6.18 -51.04 -1.77
N LEU A 90 -6.14 -50.42 -0.59
CA LEU A 90 -5.81 -51.11 0.65
C LEU A 90 -7.07 -51.18 1.52
N THR A 91 -7.61 -52.39 1.66
CA THR A 91 -8.78 -52.63 2.52
C THR A 91 -8.31 -53.04 3.90
N VAL A 92 -8.88 -52.40 4.94
CA VAL A 92 -8.54 -52.66 6.35
C VAL A 92 -9.78 -53.06 7.14
N SER A 93 -9.60 -53.91 8.15
CA SER A 93 -10.70 -54.32 9.02
C SER A 93 -11.16 -53.16 9.92
N PRO A 94 -12.43 -53.10 10.36
CA PRO A 94 -12.92 -52.01 11.20
C PRO A 94 -12.18 -51.84 12.53
N ALA A 95 -11.66 -52.94 13.11
CA ALA A 95 -10.84 -52.89 14.32
C ALA A 95 -9.44 -52.31 14.02
N ALA A 96 -8.82 -52.69 12.91
CA ALA A 96 -7.56 -52.11 12.46
C ALA A 96 -7.71 -50.62 12.12
N ALA A 97 -8.79 -50.23 11.44
CA ALA A 97 -9.13 -48.84 11.15
C ALA A 97 -9.22 -47.97 12.41
N LYS A 98 -9.86 -48.49 13.47
CA LYS A 98 -9.95 -47.79 14.77
C LYS A 98 -8.61 -47.70 15.50
N LEU A 99 -7.75 -48.71 15.39
CA LEU A 99 -6.40 -48.67 15.98
C LEU A 99 -5.44 -47.74 15.21
N MET A 100 -5.65 -47.57 13.90
CA MET A 100 -4.81 -46.71 13.06
C MET A 100 -5.11 -45.20 13.22
N ASP A 101 -6.23 -44.83 13.83
CA ASP A 101 -6.64 -43.43 14.11
C ASP A 101 -6.47 -42.47 12.91
N ILE A 102 -6.90 -42.93 11.72
CA ILE A 102 -6.71 -42.19 10.48
C ILE A 102 -7.62 -40.96 10.46
N GLN A 103 -7.00 -39.78 10.40
CA GLN A 103 -7.69 -38.51 10.22
C GLN A 103 -7.78 -38.18 8.72
N THR A 104 -8.98 -37.88 8.24
CA THR A 104 -9.21 -37.49 6.84
C THR A 104 -9.89 -36.12 6.76
N SER A 105 -9.65 -35.40 5.67
CA SER A 105 -10.29 -34.12 5.39
C SER A 105 -10.71 -34.08 3.91
N PRO A 106 -11.90 -33.59 3.57
CA PRO A 106 -12.34 -33.50 2.18
C PRO A 106 -11.45 -32.53 1.39
N VAL A 107 -11.22 -32.84 0.12
CA VAL A 107 -10.44 -31.97 -0.77
C VAL A 107 -11.29 -30.78 -1.19
N GLU A 108 -10.80 -29.57 -0.94
CA GLU A 108 -11.48 -28.32 -1.29
C GLU A 108 -10.61 -27.41 -2.15
N ARG A 109 -11.24 -26.63 -3.04
CA ARG A 109 -10.59 -25.53 -3.76
C ARG A 109 -10.73 -24.25 -2.95
N ARG A 110 -9.62 -23.69 -2.50
CA ARG A 110 -9.57 -22.41 -1.77
C ARG A 110 -8.43 -21.54 -2.29
N PHE A 111 -8.54 -20.23 -2.07
CA PHE A 111 -7.41 -19.32 -2.28
C PHE A 111 -6.39 -19.52 -1.15
N VAL A 112 -5.12 -19.68 -1.50
CA VAL A 112 -4.03 -19.75 -0.52
C VAL A 112 -3.77 -18.33 -0.01
N THR A 113 -4.00 -18.12 1.27
CA THR A 113 -3.65 -16.89 1.99
C THR A 113 -2.39 -17.13 2.80
N SER A 114 -1.46 -16.19 2.79
CA SER A 114 -0.26 -16.20 3.62
C SER A 114 -0.21 -14.91 4.42
N GLU A 115 0.02 -15.03 5.73
CA GLU A 115 0.25 -13.87 6.59
C GLU A 115 1.73 -13.51 6.56
N ILE A 116 2.05 -12.32 6.05
CA ILE A 116 3.42 -11.81 6.02
C ILE A 116 3.56 -10.82 7.16
N ARG A 117 4.57 -11.04 8.01
CA ARG A 117 4.92 -10.10 9.07
C ARG A 117 6.10 -9.26 8.62
N MET A 118 5.86 -7.97 8.47
CA MET A 118 6.88 -6.99 8.11
C MET A 118 7.24 -6.15 9.32
N VAL A 119 8.51 -5.80 9.43
CA VAL A 119 8.99 -4.79 10.37
C VAL A 119 9.12 -3.47 9.64
N GLY A 120 9.02 -2.37 10.37
CA GLY A 120 9.06 -1.06 9.74
C GLY A 120 9.20 0.08 10.72
N LYS A 121 9.20 1.29 10.18
CA LYS A 121 9.32 2.53 10.95
C LYS A 121 8.29 3.55 10.49
N VAL A 122 7.78 4.30 11.45
CA VAL A 122 6.96 5.47 11.19
C VAL A 122 7.88 6.62 10.81
N GLN A 123 7.62 7.24 9.67
CA GLN A 123 8.36 8.40 9.16
C GLN A 123 7.43 9.59 8.92
N TYR A 124 8.04 10.77 8.87
CA TYR A 124 7.35 11.98 8.47
C TYR A 124 6.90 11.87 7.01
N ASP A 125 5.72 12.39 6.71
CA ASP A 125 5.31 12.61 5.33
C ASP A 125 6.19 13.71 4.73
N GLU A 126 7.10 13.34 3.83
CA GLU A 126 8.06 14.26 3.21
C GLU A 126 7.38 15.42 2.46
N THR A 127 6.15 15.21 1.97
CA THR A 127 5.37 16.27 1.29
C THR A 127 4.91 17.37 2.25
N ARG A 128 4.82 17.03 3.55
CA ARG A 128 4.39 17.88 4.67
C ARG A 128 5.54 18.40 5.53
N VAL A 129 6.79 18.12 5.13
CA VAL A 129 7.98 18.73 5.72
C VAL A 129 8.34 20.01 4.97
N LYS A 130 8.61 21.09 5.70
CA LYS A 130 9.09 22.35 5.13
C LYS A 130 10.30 22.87 5.90
N ASP A 131 11.30 23.30 5.15
CA ASP A 131 12.43 24.03 5.70
C ASP A 131 12.15 25.53 5.69
N ILE A 132 12.40 26.16 6.83
CA ILE A 132 12.25 27.61 7.03
C ILE A 132 13.64 28.21 6.91
N THR A 133 13.85 28.99 5.86
CA THR A 133 15.14 29.62 5.53
C THR A 133 15.12 31.11 5.82
N ALA A 134 16.30 31.70 6.05
CA ALA A 134 16.45 33.15 6.13
C ALA A 134 16.26 33.79 4.74
N TRP A 135 15.38 34.78 4.61
CA TRP A 135 15.19 35.54 3.36
C TRP A 135 16.20 36.67 3.18
N VAL A 136 16.83 37.11 4.27
CA VAL A 136 17.87 38.14 4.29
C VAL A 136 19.03 37.70 5.16
N ALA A 137 20.22 38.19 4.84
CA ALA A 137 21.39 37.97 5.68
C ALA A 137 21.28 38.80 6.98
N GLY A 138 21.75 38.23 8.09
CA GLY A 138 21.69 38.91 9.38
C GLY A 138 22.09 38.06 10.57
N ARG A 139 22.06 38.66 11.77
CA ARG A 139 22.32 37.99 13.04
C ARG A 139 21.01 37.64 13.75
N LEU A 140 20.88 36.38 14.17
CA LEU A 140 19.72 35.89 14.92
C LEU A 140 19.86 36.33 16.38
N ASP A 141 19.20 37.41 16.77
CA ASP A 141 19.36 38.00 18.09
C ASP A 141 18.51 37.28 19.15
N ARG A 142 17.34 36.74 18.75
CA ARG A 142 16.49 35.93 19.64
C ARG A 142 15.74 34.86 18.87
N LEU A 143 15.69 33.65 19.40
CA LEU A 143 14.86 32.56 18.90
C LEU A 143 13.63 32.44 19.82
N TYR A 144 12.44 32.60 19.26
CA TYR A 144 11.20 32.33 20.00
C TYR A 144 10.96 30.83 20.16
N VAL A 145 11.54 30.03 19.25
CA VAL A 145 11.53 28.57 19.31
C VAL A 145 12.96 28.05 19.45
N ASP A 146 13.36 27.72 20.68
CA ASP A 146 14.74 27.41 21.05
C ASP A 146 15.06 25.91 21.11
N PHE A 147 14.06 25.02 21.07
CA PHE A 147 14.25 23.56 21.06
C PHE A 147 13.38 22.83 20.03
N THR A 148 13.75 21.58 19.72
CA THR A 148 13.00 20.68 18.83
C THR A 148 11.87 19.99 19.59
N GLY A 149 10.73 19.76 18.94
CA GLY A 149 9.51 19.23 19.56
C GLY A 149 8.47 20.31 19.88
N THR A 150 8.83 21.59 19.75
CA THR A 150 7.89 22.69 19.93
C THR A 150 6.85 22.69 18.82
N THR A 151 5.58 22.79 19.20
CA THR A 151 4.46 22.94 18.26
C THR A 151 4.31 24.40 17.88
N VAL A 152 4.21 24.67 16.59
CA VAL A 152 4.02 26.01 16.02
C VAL A 152 2.78 26.03 15.13
N ARG A 153 2.10 27.17 15.11
CA ARG A 153 1.00 27.46 14.19
C ARG A 153 1.50 28.35 13.06
N LYS A 154 0.75 28.37 11.96
CA LYS A 154 1.01 29.31 10.87
C LYS A 154 0.88 30.74 11.42
N GLY A 155 1.90 31.56 11.19
CA GLY A 155 1.98 32.93 11.69
C GLY A 155 2.63 33.08 13.05
N ASP A 156 3.07 31.99 13.70
CA ASP A 156 3.80 32.11 14.97
C ASP A 156 5.19 32.72 14.73
N HIS A 157 5.67 33.48 15.72
CA HIS A 157 6.99 34.10 15.70
C HIS A 157 8.04 33.00 15.90
N LEU A 158 9.01 32.90 14.99
CA LEU A 158 10.09 31.90 15.08
C LEU A 158 11.41 32.54 15.51
N VAL A 159 11.82 33.61 14.81
CA VAL A 159 13.12 34.27 15.05
C VAL A 159 12.96 35.77 14.98
N TYR A 160 13.74 36.47 15.81
CA TYR A 160 14.00 37.89 15.72
C TYR A 160 15.42 38.11 15.18
N LEU A 161 15.51 38.68 13.99
CA LEU A 161 16.72 38.78 13.17
C LEU A 161 17.10 40.26 12.96
N TYR A 162 18.35 40.62 13.27
CA TYR A 162 18.95 41.90 12.89
C TYR A 162 19.54 41.80 11.48
N SER A 163 19.16 42.69 10.56
CA SER A 163 19.69 42.71 9.18
C SER A 163 20.12 44.12 8.74
N PRO A 164 21.42 44.37 8.54
CA PRO A 164 21.92 45.64 8.01
C PRO A 164 21.41 45.95 6.61
N GLU A 165 21.33 44.93 5.75
CA GLU A 165 20.84 45.05 4.38
C GLU A 165 19.39 45.57 4.36
N LEU A 166 18.56 45.05 5.27
CA LEU A 166 17.17 45.48 5.39
C LEU A 166 17.06 46.93 5.85
N VAL A 167 17.93 47.38 6.77
CA VAL A 167 17.95 48.79 7.21
C VAL A 167 18.27 49.71 6.03
N SER A 168 19.25 49.34 5.19
CA SER A 168 19.59 50.10 3.98
C SER A 168 18.42 50.15 2.99
N ALA A 169 17.79 49.01 2.70
CA ALA A 169 16.67 48.93 1.78
C ALA A 169 15.44 49.74 2.27
N GLN A 170 15.19 49.77 3.58
CA GLN A 170 14.15 50.61 4.16
C GLN A 170 14.47 52.11 4.06
N ALA A 171 15.74 52.50 4.25
CA ALA A 171 16.14 53.89 4.07
C ALA A 171 15.92 54.36 2.62
N GLU A 172 16.19 53.51 1.63
CA GLU A 172 15.88 53.77 0.22
C GLU A 172 14.38 53.95 -0.02
N LEU A 173 13.54 53.06 0.51
CA LEU A 173 12.07 53.18 0.43
C LEU A 173 11.59 54.52 1.01
N LEU A 174 12.05 54.86 2.21
CA LEU A 174 11.65 56.09 2.88
C LEU A 174 12.13 57.34 2.12
N GLN A 175 13.31 57.27 1.49
CA GLN A 175 13.78 58.35 0.62
C GLN A 175 12.90 58.51 -0.62
N ALA A 176 12.53 57.40 -1.28
CA ALA A 176 11.63 57.41 -2.43
C ALA A 176 10.23 57.93 -2.05
N ALA A 177 9.68 57.49 -0.91
CA ALA A 177 8.40 57.97 -0.40
C ALA A 177 8.41 59.48 -0.13
N ARG A 178 9.49 60.01 0.46
CA ARG A 178 9.68 61.45 0.66
C ARG A 178 9.86 62.24 -0.65
N ALA A 179 10.37 61.61 -1.71
CA ALA A 179 10.48 62.25 -3.02
C ALA A 179 9.10 62.41 -3.67
N VAL A 180 8.26 61.37 -3.60
CA VAL A 180 6.85 61.44 -4.04
C VAL A 180 6.08 62.49 -3.25
N GLN A 181 6.19 62.51 -1.91
CA GLN A 181 5.51 63.51 -1.07
C GLN A 181 5.93 64.96 -1.37
N ARG A 182 7.20 65.18 -1.73
CA ARG A 182 7.72 66.50 -2.11
C ARG A 182 7.33 66.91 -3.53
N THR A 183 6.83 65.98 -4.33
CA THR A 183 6.32 66.24 -5.69
C THR A 183 4.91 66.83 -5.59
N GLY A 184 4.81 68.05 -5.05
CA GLY A 184 3.57 68.81 -4.94
C GLY A 184 3.17 69.50 -6.25
N GLN A 185 2.10 70.31 -6.20
CA GLN A 185 1.57 71.06 -7.35
C GLN A 185 2.63 72.01 -7.94
N GLY A 186 3.07 71.72 -9.18
CA GLY A 186 4.05 72.54 -9.91
C GLY A 186 5.24 71.76 -10.49
N VAL A 187 5.34 70.46 -10.24
CA VAL A 187 6.37 69.59 -10.81
C VAL A 187 5.87 68.96 -12.12
N SER A 188 6.76 68.73 -13.10
CA SER A 188 6.39 68.10 -14.37
C SER A 188 5.84 66.68 -14.18
N ASP A 189 4.83 66.32 -14.96
CA ASP A 189 4.21 64.98 -14.95
C ASP A 189 5.24 63.85 -15.07
N TYR A 190 6.31 64.09 -15.84
CA TYR A 190 7.43 63.17 -15.99
C TYR A 190 8.16 62.90 -14.68
N LEU A 191 8.45 63.94 -13.88
CA LEU A 191 9.13 63.78 -12.59
C LEU A 191 8.24 63.07 -11.58
N ALA A 192 6.94 63.40 -11.56
CA ALA A 192 5.96 62.71 -10.71
C ALA A 192 5.92 61.21 -11.01
N LYS A 193 5.83 60.86 -12.29
CA LYS A 193 5.85 59.45 -12.71
C LYS A 193 7.17 58.75 -12.37
N SER A 194 8.31 59.42 -12.57
CA SER A 194 9.61 58.87 -12.22
C SER A 194 9.74 58.57 -10.71
N ASN A 195 9.24 59.48 -9.86
CA ASN A 195 9.26 59.27 -8.41
C ASN A 195 8.34 58.13 -7.97
N GLU A 196 7.15 58.01 -8.57
CA GLU A 196 6.25 56.87 -8.32
C GLU A 196 6.90 55.53 -8.69
N THR A 197 7.50 55.43 -9.88
CA THR A 197 8.18 54.18 -10.30
C THR A 197 9.35 53.81 -9.39
N THR A 198 10.04 54.80 -8.83
CA THR A 198 11.15 54.58 -7.88
C THR A 198 10.62 54.07 -6.54
N LEU A 199 9.49 54.61 -6.07
CA LEU A 199 8.82 54.13 -4.87
C LEU A 199 8.34 52.68 -5.05
N ASP A 200 7.71 52.37 -6.18
CA ASP A 200 7.25 51.01 -6.47
C ASP A 200 8.40 50.01 -6.59
N ALA A 201 9.53 50.41 -7.18
CA ALA A 201 10.74 49.59 -7.22
C ALA A 201 11.31 49.32 -5.81
N ALA A 202 11.29 50.32 -4.93
CA ALA A 202 11.74 50.15 -3.55
C ALA A 202 10.80 49.23 -2.73
N ARG A 203 9.48 49.32 -2.95
CA ARG A 203 8.49 48.39 -2.36
C ARG A 203 8.74 46.96 -2.82
N GLU A 204 8.96 46.77 -4.11
CA GLU A 204 9.21 45.45 -4.68
C GLU A 204 10.51 44.84 -4.17
N LYS A 205 11.57 45.64 -4.01
CA LYS A 205 12.83 45.21 -3.39
C LYS A 205 12.59 44.64 -1.98
N LEU A 206 11.83 45.33 -1.13
CA LEU A 206 11.52 44.84 0.23
C LEU A 206 10.62 43.60 0.21
N ARG A 207 9.68 43.51 -0.73
CA ARG A 207 8.85 42.30 -0.92
C ARG A 207 9.70 41.08 -1.28
N LEU A 208 10.69 41.25 -2.15
CA LEU A 208 11.64 40.19 -2.53
C LEU A 208 12.56 39.78 -1.37
N LEU A 209 12.86 40.71 -0.47
CA LEU A 209 13.55 40.45 0.80
C LEU A 209 12.64 39.80 1.86
N GLY A 210 11.39 39.47 1.51
CA GLY A 210 10.49 38.68 2.34
C GLY A 210 9.61 39.48 3.30
N LEU A 211 9.54 40.82 3.16
CA LEU A 211 8.60 41.61 3.95
C LEU A 211 7.18 41.46 3.40
N THR A 212 6.22 41.38 4.31
CA THR A 212 4.79 41.39 3.96
C THR A 212 4.34 42.79 3.56
N ALA A 213 3.29 42.88 2.73
CA ALA A 213 2.73 44.17 2.31
C ALA A 213 2.34 45.05 3.52
N THR A 214 1.83 44.44 4.60
CA THR A 214 1.48 45.12 5.84
C THR A 214 2.71 45.71 6.54
N GLN A 215 3.82 44.95 6.60
CA GLN A 215 5.07 45.47 7.18
C GLN A 215 5.66 46.62 6.36
N ILE A 216 5.60 46.54 5.03
CA ILE A 216 6.06 47.62 4.14
C ILE A 216 5.24 48.89 4.40
N GLU A 217 3.91 48.77 4.48
CA GLU A 217 3.02 49.89 4.75
C GLU A 217 3.25 50.51 6.14
N GLU A 218 3.51 49.69 7.16
CA GLU A 218 3.87 50.15 8.51
C GLU A 218 5.20 50.93 8.52
N ILE A 219 6.19 50.50 7.73
CA ILE A 219 7.47 51.21 7.59
C ILE A 219 7.25 52.58 6.91
N GLU A 220 6.45 52.62 5.83
CA GLU A 220 6.11 53.89 5.15
C GLU A 220 5.38 54.86 6.09
N LYS A 221 4.40 54.36 6.86
CA LYS A 221 3.62 55.15 7.81
C LYS A 221 4.45 55.64 9.00
N SER A 222 5.30 54.78 9.55
CA SER A 222 6.13 55.12 10.71
C SER A 222 7.29 56.07 10.35
N GLY A 223 7.72 56.06 9.09
CA GLY A 223 8.79 56.92 8.59
C GLY A 223 10.18 56.59 9.15
N ARG A 224 10.34 55.43 9.81
CA ARG A 224 11.58 55.00 10.48
C ARG A 224 11.96 53.58 10.05
N PRO A 225 13.24 53.31 9.70
CA PRO A 225 13.71 51.95 9.46
C PRO A 225 13.65 51.10 10.73
N LEU A 226 13.16 49.88 10.60
CA LEU A 226 13.24 48.82 11.60
C LEU A 226 14.60 48.15 11.50
N THR A 227 15.29 48.02 12.64
CA THR A 227 16.59 47.33 12.71
C THR A 227 16.46 45.81 12.72
N HIS A 228 15.30 45.30 13.15
CA HIS A 228 15.05 43.88 13.30
C HIS A 228 13.76 43.47 12.60
N LEU A 229 13.71 42.20 12.20
CA LEU A 229 12.56 41.56 11.58
C LEU A 229 12.21 40.28 12.34
N THR A 230 10.91 40.02 12.48
CA THR A 230 10.43 38.72 12.95
C THR A 230 10.17 37.81 11.76
N ILE A 231 10.80 36.63 11.74
CA ILE A 231 10.50 35.55 10.79
C ILE A 231 9.32 34.74 11.36
N TYR A 232 8.29 34.54 10.55
CA TYR A 232 7.06 33.84 10.92
C TYR A 232 7.02 32.43 10.34
N SER A 233 6.27 31.54 10.98
CA SER A 233 6.05 30.19 10.43
C SER A 233 5.04 30.21 9.27
N PRO A 234 5.39 29.72 8.06
CA PRO A 234 4.47 29.65 6.93
C PRO A 234 3.45 28.50 7.07
N ILE A 235 3.76 27.49 7.89
CA ILE A 235 2.91 26.31 8.13
C ILE A 235 2.76 26.06 9.64
N GLY A 236 1.72 25.31 10.02
CA GLY A 236 1.61 24.75 11.36
C GLY A 236 2.22 23.35 11.41
N GLY A 237 2.78 22.96 12.55
CA GLY A 237 3.40 21.65 12.73
C GLY A 237 4.30 21.61 13.97
N VAL A 238 5.21 20.65 13.99
CA VAL A 238 6.21 20.47 15.04
C VAL A 238 7.60 20.74 14.47
N VAL A 239 8.41 21.50 15.21
CA VAL A 239 9.81 21.74 14.85
C VAL A 239 10.61 20.46 15.07
N ILE A 240 11.00 19.80 13.99
CA ILE A 240 11.77 18.54 14.05
C ILE A 240 13.28 18.77 14.05
N ARG A 241 13.74 19.90 13.50
CA ARG A 241 15.16 20.28 13.52
C ARG A 241 15.33 21.78 13.72
N LYS A 242 16.35 22.14 14.48
CA LYS A 242 16.88 23.49 14.64
C LYS A 242 18.35 23.48 14.22
N MET A 243 18.70 24.23 13.19
CA MET A 243 20.04 24.21 12.58
C MET A 243 20.95 25.34 13.08
N VAL A 244 20.38 26.35 13.74
CA VAL A 244 21.08 27.55 14.17
C VAL A 244 20.75 27.87 15.63
N ASN A 245 21.69 28.52 16.30
CA ASN A 245 21.53 28.98 17.68
C ASN A 245 21.46 30.51 17.72
N GLU A 246 20.94 31.03 18.83
CA GLU A 246 20.98 32.48 19.11
C GLU A 246 22.40 33.03 19.01
N GLY A 247 22.53 34.22 18.44
CA GLY A 247 23.79 34.89 18.15
C GLY A 247 24.44 34.51 16.81
N ALA A 248 23.97 33.46 16.13
CA ALA A 248 24.53 33.05 14.85
C ALA A 248 24.23 34.09 13.74
N TYR A 249 25.19 34.26 12.83
CA TYR A 249 24.98 35.02 11.59
C TYR A 249 24.61 34.07 10.47
N VAL A 250 23.54 34.39 9.74
CA VAL A 250 23.01 33.57 8.64
C VAL A 250 23.05 34.34 7.34
N ALA A 251 23.25 33.62 6.24
CA ALA A 251 23.12 34.16 4.89
C ALA A 251 21.72 33.87 4.34
N THR A 252 21.33 34.60 3.29
CA THR A 252 20.09 34.32 2.56
C THR A 252 20.07 32.88 2.06
N GLY A 253 18.96 32.18 2.29
CA GLY A 253 18.76 30.76 1.97
C GLY A 253 19.29 29.79 3.04
N THR A 254 19.97 30.27 4.09
CA THR A 254 20.42 29.39 5.19
C THR A 254 19.19 28.83 5.91
N PRO A 255 19.09 27.50 6.05
CA PRO A 255 17.96 26.88 6.71
C PRO A 255 18.08 27.04 8.24
N VAL A 256 17.03 27.53 8.87
CA VAL A 256 16.96 27.86 10.30
C VAL A 256 16.25 26.74 11.07
N TYR A 257 15.06 26.35 10.58
CA TYR A 257 14.24 25.29 11.14
C TYR A 257 13.74 24.33 10.08
N THR A 258 13.44 23.10 10.48
CA THR A 258 12.58 22.19 9.72
C THR A 258 11.31 21.95 10.53
N VAL A 259 10.15 22.22 9.92
CA VAL A 259 8.83 22.02 10.51
C VAL A 259 8.13 20.89 9.76
N ALA A 260 7.54 19.95 10.50
CA ALA A 260 6.76 18.86 9.94
C ALA A 260 5.34 18.87 10.51
N ASP A 261 4.34 18.76 9.65
CA ASP A 261 2.97 18.48 10.07
C ASP A 261 2.81 16.98 10.36
N LEU A 262 2.60 16.64 11.63
CA LEU A 262 2.50 15.26 12.13
C LEU A 262 1.07 14.68 12.07
N SER A 263 0.12 15.38 11.44
CA SER A 263 -1.26 14.88 11.29
C SER A 263 -1.38 13.66 10.37
N GLN A 264 -0.42 13.51 9.44
CA GLN A 264 -0.27 12.33 8.59
C GLN A 264 1.18 11.88 8.62
N LEU A 265 1.37 10.58 8.83
CA LEU A 265 2.68 9.93 8.89
C LEU A 265 2.68 8.77 7.91
N TRP A 266 3.87 8.43 7.41
CA TRP A 266 4.06 7.26 6.58
C TRP A 266 4.53 6.10 7.44
N VAL A 267 3.94 4.93 7.21
CA VAL A 267 4.44 3.67 7.78
C VAL A 267 5.23 2.97 6.69
N LEU A 268 6.55 2.93 6.84
CA LEU A 268 7.42 2.23 5.89
C LEU A 268 7.71 0.85 6.45
N LEU A 269 7.19 -0.16 5.76
CA LEU A 269 7.39 -1.58 6.07
C LEU A 269 8.43 -2.16 5.11
N ASP A 270 9.40 -2.88 5.65
CA ASP A 270 10.44 -3.54 4.90
C ASP A 270 9.96 -4.96 4.53
N ALA A 271 9.90 -5.25 3.22
CA ALA A 271 9.54 -6.55 2.69
C ALA A 271 10.77 -7.26 2.13
N TYR A 272 10.92 -8.56 2.42
CA TYR A 272 11.97 -9.37 1.82
C TYR A 272 11.62 -9.72 0.37
N GLU A 273 12.64 -10.02 -0.44
CA GLU A 273 12.46 -10.42 -1.83
C GLU A 273 11.56 -11.67 -1.97
N SER A 274 11.67 -12.61 -1.02
CA SER A 274 10.81 -13.79 -0.92
C SER A 274 9.32 -13.44 -0.79
N ASP A 275 9.01 -12.32 -0.15
CA ASP A 275 7.65 -11.91 0.19
C ASP A 275 6.97 -11.18 -0.96
N LEU A 276 7.73 -10.63 -1.91
CA LEU A 276 7.21 -9.86 -3.05
C LEU A 276 6.16 -10.62 -3.87
N SER A 277 6.29 -11.94 -3.98
CA SER A 277 5.33 -12.79 -4.70
C SER A 277 3.92 -12.78 -4.09
N TRP A 278 3.83 -12.48 -2.78
CA TRP A 278 2.61 -12.46 -2.00
C TRP A 278 2.04 -11.05 -1.81
N ILE A 279 2.76 -9.99 -2.20
CA ILE A 279 2.35 -8.60 -2.01
C ILE A 279 1.62 -8.09 -3.26
N ARG A 280 0.40 -7.58 -3.07
CA ARG A 280 -0.46 -7.07 -4.14
C ARG A 280 -1.22 -5.82 -3.71
N TYR A 281 -1.55 -4.98 -4.67
CA TYR A 281 -2.39 -3.80 -4.43
C TYR A 281 -3.77 -4.20 -3.89
N GLY A 282 -4.28 -3.45 -2.92
CA GLY A 282 -5.62 -3.65 -2.33
C GLY A 282 -5.68 -4.68 -1.19
N GLN A 283 -4.53 -5.19 -0.74
CA GLN A 283 -4.47 -6.05 0.45
C GLN A 283 -4.80 -5.27 1.72
N GLN A 284 -5.45 -5.94 2.67
CA GLN A 284 -5.66 -5.39 4.00
C GLN A 284 -4.37 -5.46 4.79
N VAL A 285 -3.98 -4.33 5.38
CA VAL A 285 -2.81 -4.22 6.23
C VAL A 285 -3.28 -3.91 7.64
N GLN A 286 -2.80 -4.67 8.61
CA GLN A 286 -2.96 -4.41 10.03
C GLN A 286 -1.58 -4.12 10.61
N PHE A 287 -1.47 -3.06 11.39
CA PHE A 287 -0.25 -2.69 12.11
C PHE A 287 -0.61 -2.42 13.56
N THR A 288 0.34 -2.69 14.45
CA THR A 288 0.22 -2.51 15.90
C THR A 288 1.39 -1.70 16.43
#